data_AF-A0A923WT77-F1
#
_entry.id   AF-A0A923WT77-F1
#
_cell.length_a   1.000
_cell.length_b   1.000
_cell.length_c   1.000
_cell.angle_alpha   90.00
_cell.angle_beta   90.00
_cell.angle_gamma   90.00
#
_symmetry.space_group_name_H-M   'P 1'
#
loop_
_entity.id
_entity.type
_entity.pdbx_description
1 polymer ?
#
loop_
_entity_poly.entity_id
_entity_poly.type
_entity_poly.pdbx_seq_one_letter_code
_entity_poly.pdbx_strand_id
1 'polypeptide(L)'
;MPEPTNIVSTGDWYYLDHVSSGLTGYDNEKKIFAPIYAESWKVKADGTHIFKIKENLKFHDGTPLTTKDIVWSLKRHLILRSSTHFPLWDYLVGCDDVKVLTDSCDGLKEGAENEIIIKLKTQTDSFFLQLASPETGIWSAADIDAQTAILKPTKFSGAYYLESRTDDLRLPHFLSHSDLESFRVS
;
A
#
# COMPACT_ATOMS: atom_id res chain seq x y z
N MET A 1 -9.71 -7.80 -8.98
CA MET A 1 -8.86 -7.42 -7.85
C MET A 1 -9.73 -6.86 -6.73
N PRO A 2 -9.56 -7.30 -5.48
CA PRO A 2 -10.18 -6.68 -4.30
C PRO A 2 -9.73 -5.24 -4.06
N GLU A 3 -10.53 -4.43 -3.38
CA GLU A 3 -10.15 -3.05 -3.01
C GLU A 3 -9.16 -3.08 -1.81
N PRO A 4 -7.92 -2.56 -1.97
CA PRO A 4 -6.94 -2.58 -0.88
C PRO A 4 -7.41 -1.91 0.41
N THR A 5 -8.17 -0.81 0.31
CA THR A 5 -8.66 -0.10 1.52
C THR A 5 -9.92 -0.72 2.11
N ASN A 6 -10.38 -1.88 1.65
CA ASN A 6 -11.56 -2.55 2.15
C ASN A 6 -11.43 -4.08 1.98
N ILE A 7 -10.64 -4.70 2.85
CA ILE A 7 -10.43 -6.15 2.85
C ILE A 7 -11.52 -6.81 3.68
N VAL A 8 -12.31 -7.69 3.07
CA VAL A 8 -13.47 -8.33 3.75
C VAL A 8 -13.34 -9.84 3.86
N SER A 9 -12.33 -10.43 3.21
CA SER A 9 -12.08 -11.87 3.26
C SER A 9 -10.59 -12.20 3.34
N THR A 10 -10.30 -13.39 3.83
CA THR A 10 -8.94 -13.95 3.82
C THR A 10 -8.39 -14.10 2.41
N GLY A 11 -9.25 -14.38 1.41
CA GLY A 11 -8.85 -14.46 0.01
C GLY A 11 -8.37 -13.12 -0.54
N ASP A 12 -9.09 -12.04 -0.22
CA ASP A 12 -8.68 -10.68 -0.59
C ASP A 12 -7.33 -10.32 0.03
N TRP A 13 -7.14 -10.67 1.30
CA TRP A 13 -5.90 -10.44 2.03
C TRP A 13 -4.72 -11.11 1.34
N TYR A 14 -4.81 -12.42 1.08
CA TYR A 14 -3.74 -13.15 0.41
C TYR A 14 -3.50 -12.63 -1.01
N TYR A 15 -4.56 -12.34 -1.78
CA TYR A 15 -4.40 -11.76 -3.10
C TYR A 15 -3.54 -10.49 -3.04
N LEU A 16 -3.92 -9.53 -2.20
CA LEU A 16 -3.27 -8.22 -2.09
C LEU A 16 -1.84 -8.32 -1.58
N ASP A 17 -1.58 -9.22 -0.62
CA ASP A 17 -0.24 -9.48 -0.06
C ASP A 17 0.73 -10.04 -1.11
N HIS A 18 0.23 -10.76 -2.12
CA HIS A 18 1.07 -11.28 -3.20
C HIS A 18 1.34 -10.23 -4.29
N VAL A 19 0.37 -9.36 -4.59
CA VAL A 19 0.45 -8.43 -5.74
C VAL A 19 0.89 -7.00 -5.38
N SER A 20 0.94 -6.68 -4.10
CA SER A 20 1.42 -5.40 -3.60
C SER A 20 2.27 -5.60 -2.35
N SER A 21 3.15 -4.65 -2.06
CA SER A 21 3.97 -4.69 -0.84
C SER A 21 3.86 -3.38 -0.08
N GLY A 22 3.84 -3.48 1.25
CA GLY A 22 3.82 -2.33 2.15
C GLY A 22 5.19 -1.67 2.32
N LEU A 23 5.22 -0.61 3.12
CA LEU A 23 6.46 0.11 3.41
C LEU A 23 7.41 -0.72 4.31
N THR A 24 6.82 -1.47 5.23
CA THR A 24 7.50 -2.38 6.15
C THR A 24 6.91 -3.78 6.04
N GLY A 25 7.50 -4.75 6.72
CA GLY A 25 7.00 -6.11 6.84
C GLY A 25 7.28 -6.65 8.23
N TYR A 26 6.61 -7.72 8.63
CA TYR A 26 6.89 -8.38 9.91
C TYR A 26 7.83 -9.58 9.68
N ASP A 27 9.01 -9.54 10.30
CA ASP A 27 9.96 -10.65 10.32
C ASP A 27 9.53 -11.65 11.41
N ASN A 28 8.95 -12.77 11.00
CA ASN A 28 8.44 -13.80 11.90
C ASN A 28 9.54 -14.49 12.73
N GLU A 29 10.76 -14.58 12.21
CA GLU A 29 11.88 -15.22 12.91
C GLU A 29 12.42 -14.31 14.00
N LYS A 30 12.68 -13.06 13.65
CA LYS A 30 13.21 -12.04 14.57
C LYS A 30 12.13 -11.41 15.44
N LYS A 31 10.85 -11.62 15.12
CA LYS A 31 9.67 -11.06 15.80
C LYS A 31 9.68 -9.52 15.85
N ILE A 32 10.17 -8.89 14.79
CA ILE A 32 10.27 -7.43 14.66
C ILE A 32 9.73 -6.96 13.32
N PHE A 33 9.35 -5.69 13.24
CA PHE A 33 9.11 -5.07 11.94
C PHE A 33 10.44 -4.79 11.23
N ALA A 34 10.49 -5.11 9.94
CA ALA A 34 11.65 -5.00 9.08
C ALA A 34 11.35 -4.14 7.84
N PRO A 35 12.37 -3.52 7.23
CA PRO A 35 12.18 -2.70 6.04
C PRO A 35 11.83 -3.51 4.79
N ILE A 36 10.77 -3.11 4.05
CA ILE A 36 10.41 -3.66 2.73
C ILE A 36 10.74 -2.64 1.65
N TYR A 37 10.02 -1.52 1.60
CA TYR A 37 10.33 -0.39 0.72
C TYR A 37 11.02 0.77 1.43
N ALA A 38 10.84 0.86 2.75
CA ALA A 38 11.79 1.61 3.56
C ALA A 38 13.18 0.96 3.50
N GLU A 39 14.22 1.76 3.53
CA GLU A 39 15.59 1.37 3.85
C GLU A 39 15.79 1.40 5.37
N SER A 40 15.30 2.45 6.02
CA SER A 40 15.35 2.66 7.47
C SER A 40 14.31 3.69 7.90
N TRP A 41 14.12 3.85 9.21
CA TRP A 41 13.33 4.96 9.75
C TRP A 41 13.91 5.50 11.05
N LYS A 42 13.60 6.77 11.30
CA LYS A 42 13.90 7.46 12.56
C LYS A 42 12.59 7.86 13.23
N VAL A 43 12.46 7.57 14.52
CA VAL A 43 11.32 7.99 15.34
C VAL A 43 11.76 9.14 16.22
N LYS A 44 11.12 10.30 16.09
CA LYS A 44 11.33 11.46 16.95
C LYS A 44 10.40 11.39 18.16
N ALA A 45 10.80 12.06 19.24
CA ALA A 45 10.02 12.13 20.48
C ALA A 45 8.62 12.77 20.31
N ASP A 46 8.39 13.54 19.24
CA ASP A 46 7.09 14.17 18.95
C ASP A 46 6.16 13.29 18.09
N GLY A 47 6.47 12.00 17.94
CA GLY A 47 5.71 11.05 17.13
C GLY A 47 5.98 11.13 15.62
N THR A 48 6.94 11.96 15.20
CA THR A 48 7.34 12.04 13.78
C THR A 48 8.24 10.86 13.41
N HIS A 49 7.79 10.08 12.43
CA HIS A 49 8.52 9.01 11.79
C HIS A 49 9.04 9.50 10.44
N ILE A 50 10.36 9.42 10.24
CA ILE A 50 11.00 9.75 8.96
C ILE A 50 11.49 8.43 8.37
N PHE A 51 10.88 7.99 7.28
CA PHE A 51 11.27 6.79 6.57
C PHE A 51 12.14 7.18 5.38
N LYS A 52 13.37 6.67 5.34
CA LYS A 52 14.20 6.73 4.14
C LYS A 52 13.76 5.59 3.23
N ILE A 53 13.44 5.88 1.96
CA ILE A 53 13.00 4.90 0.98
C ILE A 53 14.22 4.31 0.26
N LYS A 54 14.16 3.02 -0.08
CA LYS A 54 15.20 2.38 -0.89
C LYS A 54 15.33 3.06 -2.25
N GLU A 55 16.55 3.10 -2.78
CA GLU A 55 16.79 3.58 -4.14
C GLU A 55 16.45 2.52 -5.19
N ASN A 56 16.21 2.97 -6.41
CA ASN A 56 15.99 2.11 -7.59
C ASN A 56 14.85 1.10 -7.44
N LEU A 57 13.85 1.41 -6.61
CA LEU A 57 12.61 0.64 -6.54
C LEU A 57 11.87 0.69 -7.87
N LYS A 58 11.27 -0.43 -8.26
CA LYS A 58 10.54 -0.58 -9.50
C LYS A 58 9.27 -1.38 -9.29
N PHE A 59 8.25 -1.09 -10.08
CA PHE A 59 7.13 -2.00 -10.27
C PHE A 59 7.53 -3.17 -11.18
N HIS A 60 6.67 -4.19 -11.27
CA HIS A 60 6.93 -5.38 -12.10
C HIS A 60 7.23 -5.07 -13.58
N ASP A 61 6.74 -3.94 -14.12
CA ASP A 61 6.98 -3.50 -15.51
C ASP A 61 8.32 -2.76 -15.69
N GLY A 62 9.08 -2.60 -14.62
CA GLY A 62 10.36 -1.89 -14.60
C GLY A 62 10.26 -0.37 -14.43
N THR A 63 9.06 0.21 -14.36
CA THR A 63 8.89 1.64 -14.09
C THR A 63 9.30 1.97 -12.65
N PRO A 64 9.88 3.15 -12.39
CA PRO A 64 10.31 3.52 -11.04
C PRO A 64 9.13 3.63 -10.07
N LEU A 65 9.30 3.08 -8.86
CA LEU A 65 8.42 3.30 -7.72
C LEU A 65 9.00 4.44 -6.86
N THR A 66 8.20 5.47 -6.62
CA THR A 66 8.60 6.76 -6.04
C THR A 66 7.91 7.03 -4.71
N THR A 67 8.42 7.99 -3.94
CA THR A 67 7.78 8.51 -2.71
C THR A 67 6.33 8.95 -2.93
N LYS A 68 6.01 9.49 -4.12
CA LYS A 68 4.65 9.87 -4.48
C LYS A 68 3.70 8.68 -4.52
N ASP A 69 4.13 7.54 -5.07
CA ASP A 69 3.33 6.30 -5.11
C ASP A 69 2.99 5.83 -3.68
N ILE A 70 3.97 5.90 -2.78
CA ILE A 70 3.80 5.58 -1.36
C ILE A 70 2.78 6.51 -0.69
N VAL A 71 3.00 7.82 -0.81
CA VAL A 71 2.13 8.83 -0.17
C VAL A 71 0.71 8.75 -0.73
N TRP A 72 0.53 8.58 -2.03
CA TRP A 72 -0.80 8.49 -2.64
C TRP A 72 -1.53 7.22 -2.21
N SER A 73 -0.83 6.08 -2.16
CA SER A 73 -1.40 4.81 -1.69
C SER A 73 -1.91 4.92 -0.25
N LEU A 74 -1.12 5.53 0.64
CA LEU A 74 -1.52 5.77 2.03
C LEU A 74 -2.64 6.82 2.15
N LYS A 75 -2.64 7.87 1.32
CA LYS A 75 -3.73 8.88 1.31
C LYS A 75 -5.08 8.32 0.91
N ARG A 76 -5.13 7.21 0.14
CA ARG A 76 -6.40 6.53 -0.18
C ARG A 76 -7.18 6.19 1.09
N HIS A 77 -6.51 5.74 2.15
CA HIS A 77 -7.14 5.45 3.45
C HIS A 77 -7.80 6.66 4.08
N LEU A 78 -7.20 7.84 3.94
CA LEU A 78 -7.68 9.09 4.52
C LEU A 78 -8.94 9.61 3.80
N ILE A 79 -9.03 9.33 2.50
CA ILE A 79 -10.13 9.76 1.61
C ILE A 79 -11.29 8.77 1.65
N LEU A 80 -11.01 7.48 1.41
CA LEU A 80 -12.05 6.45 1.29
C LEU A 80 -12.63 6.04 2.64
N ARG A 81 -11.81 6.09 3.71
CA ARG A 81 -12.18 5.74 5.09
C ARG A 81 -12.98 4.43 5.20
N SER A 82 -12.61 3.45 4.37
CA SER A 82 -13.30 2.17 4.24
C SER A 82 -12.56 1.01 4.90
N SER A 83 -11.37 1.25 5.48
CA SER A 83 -10.57 0.17 6.07
C SER A 83 -11.34 -0.51 7.19
N THR A 84 -11.29 -1.84 7.18
CA THR A 84 -11.97 -2.71 8.13
C THR A 84 -11.06 -3.10 9.31
N HIS A 85 -9.73 -3.00 9.14
CA HIS A 85 -8.75 -3.43 10.14
C HIS A 85 -7.97 -2.27 10.76
N PHE A 86 -7.59 -1.27 9.95
CA PHE A 86 -6.66 -0.23 10.35
C PHE A 86 -7.15 1.17 9.93
N PRO A 87 -7.81 1.91 10.84
CA PRO A 87 -8.32 3.24 10.56
C PRO A 87 -7.19 4.27 10.55
N LEU A 88 -6.34 4.30 9.50
CA LEU A 88 -5.16 5.16 9.42
C LEU A 88 -5.48 6.65 9.66
N TRP A 89 -6.70 7.09 9.30
CA TRP A 89 -7.19 8.46 9.54
C TRP A 89 -7.23 8.85 11.02
N ASP A 90 -7.40 7.90 11.94
CA ASP A 90 -7.39 8.16 13.38
C ASP A 90 -5.97 8.34 13.92
N TYR A 91 -4.94 7.90 13.18
CA TYR A 91 -3.56 7.92 13.63
C TYR A 91 -2.80 9.17 13.22
N LEU A 92 -3.15 9.81 12.10
CA LEU A 92 -2.32 10.86 11.51
C LEU A 92 -2.72 12.28 11.90
N VAL A 93 -1.74 13.12 12.24
CA VAL A 93 -1.96 14.52 12.61
C VAL A 93 -2.41 15.36 11.41
N GLY A 94 -3.47 16.16 11.54
CA GLY A 94 -3.81 17.21 10.58
C GLY A 94 -4.17 16.68 9.18
N CYS A 95 -4.94 15.59 9.11
CA CYS A 95 -5.35 14.97 7.85
C CYS A 95 -6.87 14.76 7.76
N ASP A 96 -7.63 15.39 8.65
CA ASP A 96 -9.08 15.22 8.75
C ASP A 96 -9.82 15.79 7.52
N ASP A 97 -9.27 16.83 6.89
CA ASP A 97 -9.85 17.54 5.75
C ASP A 97 -9.40 17.03 4.37
N VAL A 98 -8.61 15.95 4.31
CA VAL A 98 -8.13 15.37 3.04
C VAL A 98 -9.31 14.75 2.28
N LYS A 99 -9.64 15.32 1.11
CA LYS A 99 -10.75 14.86 0.24
C LYS A 99 -10.25 14.37 -1.11
N VAL A 100 -9.13 14.92 -1.59
CA VAL A 100 -8.46 14.51 -2.83
C VAL A 100 -6.96 14.27 -2.59
N LEU A 101 -6.28 13.53 -3.47
CA LEU A 101 -4.88 13.11 -3.24
C LEU A 101 -3.90 14.28 -3.18
N THR A 102 -4.26 15.40 -3.80
CA THR A 102 -3.47 16.64 -3.80
C THR A 102 -3.63 17.48 -2.55
N ASP A 103 -4.61 17.20 -1.69
CA ASP A 103 -4.79 17.93 -0.44
C ASP A 103 -3.61 17.72 0.50
N SER A 104 -3.22 18.76 1.22
CA SER A 104 -2.16 18.68 2.22
C SER A 104 -2.59 17.86 3.43
N CYS A 105 -1.65 17.14 4.02
CA CYS A 105 -1.83 16.35 5.25
C CYS A 105 -0.54 16.51 6.07
N ASP A 106 -0.66 17.06 7.28
CA ASP A 106 0.52 17.34 8.11
C ASP A 106 1.24 16.07 8.55
N GLY A 107 0.45 15.01 8.76
CA GLY A 107 0.86 13.71 9.25
C GLY A 107 1.27 12.72 8.19
N LEU A 108 1.18 13.04 6.89
CA LEU A 108 1.68 12.19 5.80
C LEU A 108 2.04 13.05 4.59
N LYS A 109 3.34 13.09 4.29
CA LYS A 109 3.89 13.85 3.16
C LYS A 109 5.24 13.32 2.73
N GLU A 110 5.66 13.71 1.54
CA GLU A 110 7.03 13.52 1.08
C GLU A 110 7.98 14.39 1.92
N GLY A 111 9.16 13.84 2.23
CA GLY A 111 10.23 14.50 2.97
C GLY A 111 11.33 15.04 2.07
N ALA A 112 12.53 15.20 2.63
CA ALA A 112 13.73 15.47 1.83
C ALA A 112 14.18 14.20 1.10
N GLU A 113 14.92 14.33 -0.01
CA GLU A 113 15.64 13.26 -0.73
C GLU A 113 15.19 11.82 -0.44
N ASN A 114 14.17 11.34 -1.17
CA ASN A 114 13.64 9.98 -1.08
C ASN A 114 13.18 9.56 0.33
N GLU A 115 12.68 10.50 1.13
CA GLU A 115 12.04 10.23 2.42
C GLU A 115 10.52 10.43 2.34
N ILE A 116 9.81 9.76 3.23
CA ILE A 116 8.44 10.12 3.60
C ILE A 116 8.37 10.43 5.09
N ILE A 117 7.50 11.36 5.45
CA ILE A 117 7.27 11.79 6.83
C ILE A 117 5.87 11.35 7.23
N ILE A 118 5.78 10.59 8.32
CA ILE A 118 4.52 10.19 8.94
C ILE A 118 4.50 10.68 10.39
N LYS A 119 3.53 11.51 10.76
CA LYS A 119 3.39 12.03 12.13
C LYS A 119 2.12 11.51 12.78
N LEU A 120 2.29 10.77 13.87
CA LEU A 120 1.20 10.17 14.62
C LEU A 120 0.62 11.14 15.65
N LYS A 121 -0.69 11.09 15.88
CA LYS A 121 -1.38 11.79 16.97
C LYS A 121 -0.91 11.26 18.33
N THR A 122 -0.68 9.96 18.43
CA THR A 122 -0.14 9.26 19.60
C THR A 122 0.88 8.23 19.14
N GLN A 123 2.04 8.16 19.81
CA GLN A 123 3.06 7.17 19.48
C GLN A 123 2.60 5.78 19.90
N THR A 124 2.62 4.84 18.94
CA THR A 124 2.27 3.43 19.17
C THR A 124 2.98 2.54 18.17
N ASP A 125 3.57 1.45 18.65
CA ASP A 125 4.28 0.49 17.79
C ASP A 125 3.34 -0.30 16.89
N SER A 126 2.04 -0.38 17.26
CA SER A 126 1.01 -1.00 16.42
C SER A 126 0.85 -0.30 15.06
N PHE A 127 1.34 0.93 14.92
CA PHE A 127 1.39 1.64 13.65
C PHE A 127 2.17 0.86 12.57
N PHE A 128 3.26 0.17 12.94
CA PHE A 128 4.03 -0.62 11.98
C PHE A 128 3.28 -1.84 11.47
N LEU A 129 2.31 -2.35 12.23
CA LEU A 129 1.42 -3.42 11.73
C LEU A 129 0.56 -2.92 10.58
N GLN A 130 0.13 -1.65 10.62
CA GLN A 130 -0.62 -1.04 9.52
C GLN A 130 0.24 -0.95 8.27
N LEU A 131 1.48 -0.44 8.40
CA LEU A 131 2.43 -0.32 7.29
C LEU A 131 2.92 -1.65 6.71
N ALA A 132 2.75 -2.74 7.45
CA ALA A 132 3.02 -4.11 7.03
C ALA A 132 1.78 -4.83 6.48
N SER A 133 0.59 -4.22 6.59
CA SER A 133 -0.66 -4.80 6.11
C SER A 133 -0.80 -4.62 4.59
N PRO A 134 -1.33 -5.61 3.85
CA PRO A 134 -1.70 -5.46 2.44
C PRO A 134 -2.72 -4.34 2.20
N GLU A 135 -3.45 -3.91 3.23
CA GLU A 135 -4.30 -2.72 3.13
C GLU A 135 -3.51 -1.47 2.74
N THR A 136 -2.26 -1.37 3.16
CA THR A 136 -1.34 -0.25 2.86
C THR A 136 -0.37 -0.56 1.72
N GLY A 137 -0.66 -1.59 0.93
CA GLY A 137 0.13 -1.95 -0.24
C GLY A 137 0.34 -0.76 -1.18
N ILE A 138 1.54 -0.66 -1.75
CA ILE A 138 1.93 0.49 -2.57
C ILE A 138 1.54 0.27 -4.03
N TRP A 139 0.80 1.23 -4.58
CA TRP A 139 0.30 1.23 -5.95
C TRP A 139 0.83 2.44 -6.71
N SER A 140 0.93 2.30 -8.04
CA SER A 140 1.33 3.39 -8.92
C SER A 140 0.36 4.56 -8.83
N ALA A 141 0.86 5.76 -8.52
CA ALA A 141 0.10 6.99 -8.49
C ALA A 141 -0.57 7.31 -9.83
N ALA A 142 0.01 6.85 -10.95
CA ALA A 142 -0.60 6.98 -12.28
C ALA A 142 -1.86 6.13 -12.46
N ASP A 143 -2.05 5.11 -11.62
CA ASP A 143 -3.21 4.22 -11.63
C ASP A 143 -4.30 4.66 -10.65
N ILE A 144 -4.07 5.75 -9.90
CA ILE A 144 -5.01 6.28 -8.91
C ILE A 144 -5.59 7.59 -9.43
N ASP A 145 -6.92 7.65 -9.51
CA ASP A 145 -7.62 8.89 -9.84
C ASP A 145 -7.43 9.92 -8.72
N ALA A 146 -6.86 11.09 -9.06
CA ALA A 146 -6.45 12.08 -8.09
C ALA A 146 -7.61 12.68 -7.26
N GLN A 147 -8.83 12.69 -7.81
CA GLN A 147 -9.99 13.34 -7.20
C GLN A 147 -10.87 12.38 -6.42
N THR A 148 -10.96 11.13 -6.89
CA THR A 148 -11.85 10.13 -6.29
C THR A 148 -11.09 9.11 -5.45
N ALA A 149 -9.75 9.09 -5.54
CA ALA A 149 -8.91 8.05 -4.99
C ALA A 149 -9.36 6.64 -5.42
N ILE A 150 -9.92 6.47 -6.62
CA ILE A 150 -10.23 5.15 -7.19
C ILE A 150 -8.97 4.57 -7.83
N LEU A 151 -8.63 3.32 -7.53
CA LEU A 151 -7.46 2.61 -8.09
C LEU A 151 -7.90 1.72 -9.25
N LYS A 152 -7.17 1.80 -10.36
CA LYS A 152 -7.28 0.90 -11.51
C LYS A 152 -5.87 0.39 -11.85
N PRO A 153 -5.40 -0.66 -11.16
CA PRO A 153 -4.00 -1.04 -11.18
C PRO A 153 -3.61 -1.54 -12.57
N THR A 154 -2.53 -0.98 -13.08
CA THR A 154 -1.77 -1.51 -14.23
C THR A 154 -0.38 -1.97 -13.79
N LYS A 155 0.04 -1.53 -12.60
CA LYS A 155 1.34 -1.83 -11.99
C LYS A 155 1.16 -2.49 -10.63
N PHE A 156 2.11 -3.37 -10.33
CA PHE A 156 2.09 -4.22 -9.15
C PHE A 156 3.45 -4.12 -8.48
N SER A 157 3.42 -3.98 -7.16
CA SER A 157 4.60 -3.83 -6.30
C SER A 157 4.85 -5.08 -5.46
N GLY A 158 4.06 -6.14 -5.63
CA GLY A 158 4.28 -7.39 -4.90
C GLY A 158 5.31 -8.28 -5.57
N ALA A 159 5.57 -9.41 -4.92
CA ALA A 159 6.37 -10.50 -5.48
C ALA A 159 5.73 -11.13 -6.73
N TYR A 160 4.41 -10.95 -6.88
CA TYR A 160 3.66 -11.41 -8.03
C TYR A 160 2.95 -10.25 -8.71
N TYR A 161 2.57 -10.46 -9.96
CA TYR A 161 1.72 -9.55 -10.71
C TYR A 161 0.69 -10.33 -11.54
N LEU A 162 -0.47 -9.71 -11.77
CA LEU A 162 -1.52 -10.30 -12.61
C LEU A 162 -1.16 -10.07 -14.09
N GLU A 163 -0.92 -11.15 -14.83
CA GLU A 163 -0.64 -11.09 -16.26
C GLU A 163 -1.93 -10.97 -17.09
N SER A 164 -2.93 -11.80 -16.78
CA SER A 164 -4.23 -11.75 -17.45
C SER A 164 -5.34 -12.32 -16.59
N ARG A 165 -6.56 -11.82 -16.85
CA ARG A 165 -7.82 -12.31 -16.29
C ARG A 165 -8.78 -12.62 -17.43
N THR A 166 -9.27 -13.84 -17.48
CA THR A 166 -10.28 -14.29 -18.45
C THR A 166 -11.66 -14.12 -17.82
N ASP A 167 -12.44 -13.14 -18.31
CA ASP A 167 -13.80 -12.86 -17.82
C ASP A 167 -14.87 -13.82 -18.40
N ASP A 168 -14.48 -14.88 -19.11
CA ASP A 168 -15.44 -15.82 -19.72
C ASP A 168 -16.01 -16.79 -18.68
N LEU A 169 -17.17 -16.42 -18.12
CA LEU A 169 -17.99 -17.28 -17.25
C LEU A 169 -18.77 -18.37 -18.03
N ARG A 170 -18.63 -18.49 -19.36
CA ARG A 170 -19.14 -19.66 -20.08
C ARG A 170 -18.15 -20.79 -19.90
N LEU A 171 -18.30 -21.53 -18.81
CA LEU A 171 -17.52 -22.74 -18.54
C LEU A 171 -17.85 -23.82 -19.60
N PRO A 172 -16.95 -24.19 -20.54
CA PRO A 172 -16.92 -25.57 -20.99
C PRO A 172 -16.49 -26.42 -19.78
N HIS A 173 -17.08 -27.61 -19.64
CA HIS A 173 -17.04 -28.51 -18.47
C HIS A 173 -15.64 -28.98 -17.96
N PHE A 174 -14.52 -28.39 -18.38
CA PHE A 174 -13.17 -28.90 -18.14
C PHE A 174 -12.09 -27.80 -18.03
N LEU A 175 -12.27 -26.80 -17.15
CA LEU A 175 -11.17 -25.92 -16.76
C LEU A 175 -11.06 -25.85 -15.23
N SER A 176 -9.84 -25.90 -14.73
CA SER A 176 -9.54 -25.87 -13.29
C SER A 176 -9.37 -24.43 -12.81
N HIS A 177 -9.37 -24.17 -11.50
CA HIS A 177 -9.22 -22.81 -10.94
C HIS A 177 -7.96 -22.06 -11.43
N SER A 178 -6.97 -22.75 -12.01
CA SER A 178 -5.79 -22.14 -12.65
C SER A 178 -6.07 -21.33 -13.92
N ASP A 179 -7.27 -21.46 -14.50
CA ASP A 179 -7.56 -21.00 -15.87
C ASP A 179 -8.29 -19.65 -15.92
N LEU A 180 -8.54 -19.03 -14.76
CA LEU A 180 -9.29 -17.77 -14.63
C LEU A 180 -8.40 -16.55 -14.36
N GLU A 181 -7.27 -16.74 -13.68
CA GLU A 181 -6.29 -15.68 -13.40
C GLU A 181 -4.87 -16.26 -13.47
N SER A 182 -3.98 -15.60 -14.23
CA SER A 182 -2.57 -15.99 -14.34
C SER A 182 -1.68 -14.99 -13.60
N PHE A 183 -0.85 -15.51 -12.70
CA PHE A 183 0.15 -14.73 -11.95
C PHE A 183 1.55 -15.06 -12.44
N ARG A 184 2.41 -14.05 -12.47
CA ARG A 184 3.84 -14.20 -12.72
C ARG A 184 4.65 -13.61 -11.56
N VAL A 185 5.88 -14.07 -11.42
CA VAL A 185 6.85 -13.51 -10.47
C VAL A 185 7.43 -12.23 -11.06
N SER A 186 7.42 -11.15 -10.28
CA SER A 186 7.94 -9.82 -10.64
C SER A 186 9.45 -9.79 -10.87
#